data_AF-A0A125Q9Q6-F1
#
_entry.id   AF-A0A125Q9Q6-F1
#
_cell.length_a   1.000
_cell.length_b   1.000
_cell.length_c   1.000
_cell.angle_alpha   90.00
_cell.angle_beta   90.00
_cell.angle_gamma   90.00
#
_symmetry.space_group_name_H-M   'P 1'
#
loop_
_entity.id
_entity.type
_entity.pdbx_description
1 polymer ?
#
loop_
_entity_poly.entity_id
_entity_poly.type
_entity_poly.pdbx_seq_one_letter_code
_entity_poly.pdbx_strand_id
1 'polypeptide(L)'
;MELPIKPPDRVVPEYSLTGDLLSYRRCAMQYRYYNGSALPPSRPVQMWYGEFIHGVLEGAFGMWRANPGRYPFPWPSTPIPDTGAPAPPPDGLAPNDLRVIGWPIEQALAYEGKRARSRRARVSAYRRAEAAVNMLGPHLFPLIADAEQKVIGTRPLPSPTPGTMLRSERYALHGVIDVLTNVELASVGEGNIIRDAVRAACPDLQGMFEVIVDYKGSHRPPLAEDYWQLGEWQVQTYAWLRQRQQLGYPVAAGILIYVNELAPGSDDIRRMRSAIQNRQTDVAPTRGDPDYYALNTWTAGAAPRLSAAFRYRRAIRVIPVTQQSIDNATQQFDQIVAEIEGRVRDEEIRGSIRNTWPPTCDSLETCIACDFRHFCPRPAGTRQQLATAEAAGDDDDV
;
A
#
# COMPACT_ATOMS: atom_id res chain seq x y z
N MET A 1 -45.14 -20.99 -30.58
CA MET A 1 -45.01 -20.20 -29.34
C MET A 1 -43.62 -20.46 -28.81
N GLU A 2 -42.66 -19.59 -29.14
CA GLU A 2 -41.30 -19.71 -28.62
C GLU A 2 -41.32 -19.37 -27.14
N LEU A 3 -40.88 -20.31 -26.30
CA LEU A 3 -40.76 -20.08 -24.88
C LEU A 3 -39.62 -19.09 -24.63
N PRO A 4 -39.82 -18.05 -23.81
CA PRO A 4 -38.75 -17.13 -23.47
C PRO A 4 -37.62 -17.89 -22.78
N ILE A 5 -36.44 -17.86 -23.39
CA ILE A 5 -35.21 -18.41 -22.81
C ILE A 5 -34.95 -17.61 -21.52
N LYS A 6 -34.89 -18.31 -20.37
CA LYS A 6 -34.48 -17.69 -19.11
C LYS A 6 -33.11 -17.05 -19.33
N PRO A 7 -32.94 -15.72 -19.15
CA PRO A 7 -31.63 -15.10 -19.26
C PRO A 7 -30.68 -15.83 -18.31
N PRO A 8 -29.41 -16.08 -18.71
CA PRO A 8 -28.43 -16.62 -17.79
C PRO A 8 -28.36 -15.74 -16.53
N ASP A 9 -28.15 -16.34 -15.37
CA ASP A 9 -28.08 -15.60 -14.11
C ASP A 9 -26.96 -14.54 -14.25
N ARG A 10 -27.35 -13.26 -14.26
CA ARG A 10 -26.42 -12.14 -14.35
C ARG A 10 -25.64 -12.05 -13.04
N VAL A 11 -24.43 -12.59 -13.02
CA VAL A 11 -23.51 -12.45 -11.88
C VAL A 11 -22.90 -11.06 -11.98
N VAL A 12 -23.21 -10.18 -11.02
CA VAL A 12 -22.53 -8.89 -10.87
C VAL A 12 -21.08 -9.20 -10.48
N PRO A 13 -20.08 -8.88 -11.32
CA PRO A 13 -18.69 -9.12 -10.96
C PRO A 13 -18.29 -8.17 -9.82
N GLU A 14 -17.54 -8.71 -8.87
CA GLU A 14 -16.97 -7.96 -7.75
C GLU A 14 -15.48 -7.81 -7.96
N TYR A 15 -14.95 -6.61 -7.71
CA TYR A 15 -13.53 -6.33 -7.77
C TYR A 15 -13.06 -5.63 -6.49
N SER A 16 -11.93 -6.07 -6.00
CA SER A 16 -11.11 -5.41 -5.00
C SER A 16 -10.26 -4.32 -5.66
N LEU A 17 -10.28 -3.12 -5.09
CA LEU A 17 -9.47 -2.01 -5.58
C LEU A 17 -7.98 -2.38 -5.63
N THR A 18 -7.47 -2.95 -4.54
CA THR A 18 -6.05 -3.34 -4.42
C THR A 18 -5.79 -4.73 -4.96
N GLY A 19 -6.68 -5.68 -4.66
CA GLY A 19 -6.53 -7.09 -5.03
C GLY A 19 -6.64 -7.33 -6.52
N ASP A 20 -7.53 -6.60 -7.21
CA ASP A 20 -7.81 -6.83 -8.63
C ASP A 20 -7.29 -5.71 -9.52
N LEU A 21 -7.76 -4.48 -9.33
CA LEU A 21 -7.51 -3.42 -10.29
C LEU A 21 -6.02 -3.00 -10.30
N LEU A 22 -5.44 -2.80 -9.11
CA LEU A 22 -4.01 -2.50 -9.00
C LEU A 22 -3.15 -3.70 -9.41
N SER A 23 -3.52 -4.93 -9.05
CA SER A 23 -2.80 -6.14 -9.44
C SER A 23 -2.79 -6.34 -10.97
N TYR A 24 -3.93 -6.14 -11.64
CA TYR A 24 -4.02 -6.20 -13.10
C TYR A 24 -3.12 -5.16 -13.76
N ARG A 25 -3.11 -3.91 -13.26
CA ARG A 25 -2.25 -2.86 -13.80
C ARG A 25 -0.76 -3.14 -13.61
N ARG A 26 -0.36 -3.81 -12.52
CA ARG A 26 1.02 -4.28 -12.35
C ARG A 26 1.39 -5.32 -13.40
N CYS A 27 0.54 -6.34 -13.58
CA CYS A 27 0.73 -7.35 -14.61
C CYS A 27 -0.56 -8.15 -14.85
N ALA A 28 -1.17 -7.97 -16.03
CA ALA A 28 -2.44 -8.64 -16.37
C ALA A 28 -2.32 -10.18 -16.36
N MET A 29 -1.21 -10.72 -16.86
CA MET A 29 -0.96 -12.17 -16.85
C MET A 29 -0.79 -12.73 -15.44
N GLN A 30 0.00 -12.05 -14.58
CA GLN A 30 0.20 -12.48 -13.20
C GLN A 30 -1.11 -12.44 -12.42
N TYR A 31 -1.87 -11.35 -12.57
CA TYR A 31 -3.21 -11.20 -12.00
C TYR A 31 -4.11 -12.39 -12.36
N ARG A 32 -4.22 -12.74 -13.64
CA ARG A 32 -5.08 -13.84 -14.08
C ARG A 32 -4.67 -15.20 -13.49
N TYR A 33 -3.37 -15.46 -13.41
CA TYR A 33 -2.89 -16.72 -12.84
C TYR A 33 -3.23 -16.83 -11.35
N TYR A 34 -3.12 -15.76 -10.56
CA TYR A 34 -3.51 -15.80 -9.15
C TYR A 34 -5.03 -15.82 -8.95
N ASN A 35 -5.79 -15.04 -9.71
CA ASN A 35 -7.23 -14.92 -9.50
C ASN A 35 -8.08 -16.12 -9.95
N GLY A 36 -7.52 -17.04 -10.75
CA GLY A 36 -8.25 -18.26 -11.09
C GLY A 36 -7.43 -19.53 -10.97
N SER A 37 -6.36 -19.51 -10.18
CA SER A 37 -5.79 -20.73 -9.62
C SER A 37 -6.03 -20.71 -8.11
N ALA A 38 -6.33 -21.87 -7.51
CA ALA A 38 -6.36 -22.02 -6.05
C ALA A 38 -4.94 -21.99 -5.44
N LEU A 39 -3.95 -21.46 -6.16
CA LEU A 39 -2.55 -21.48 -5.76
C LEU A 39 -2.24 -20.18 -5.02
N PRO A 40 -1.90 -20.25 -3.72
CA PRO A 40 -1.42 -19.08 -3.03
C PRO A 40 -0.09 -18.62 -3.66
N PRO A 41 0.16 -17.31 -3.75
CA PRO A 41 1.44 -16.78 -4.21
C PRO A 41 2.63 -17.37 -3.44
N SER A 42 3.62 -17.88 -4.16
CA SER A 42 4.82 -18.54 -3.62
C SER A 42 5.80 -17.57 -2.97
N ARG A 43 5.61 -16.26 -3.16
CA ARG A 43 6.33 -15.19 -2.45
C ARG A 43 5.39 -14.41 -1.51
N PRO A 44 4.92 -15.03 -0.42
CA PRO A 44 4.07 -14.39 0.59
C PRO A 44 4.77 -13.29 1.39
N VAL A 45 6.02 -12.98 1.07
CA VAL A 45 6.89 -12.12 1.88
C VAL A 45 6.52 -10.64 1.78
N GLN A 46 6.20 -10.14 0.58
CA GLN A 46 5.74 -8.76 0.42
C GLN A 46 4.36 -8.56 1.08
N MET A 47 3.51 -9.59 1.04
CA MET A 47 2.27 -9.64 1.81
C MET A 47 2.53 -9.67 3.31
N TRP A 48 3.46 -10.52 3.77
CA TRP A 48 3.84 -10.62 5.19
C TRP A 48 4.29 -9.27 5.74
N TYR A 49 5.17 -8.56 5.03
CA TYR A 49 5.67 -7.26 5.51
C TYR A 49 4.54 -6.22 5.61
N GLY A 50 3.71 -6.10 4.57
CA GLY A 50 2.59 -5.17 4.57
C GLY A 50 1.59 -5.45 5.69
N GLU A 51 1.13 -6.70 5.81
CA GLU A 51 0.18 -7.13 6.82
C GLU A 51 0.75 -7.05 8.24
N PHE A 52 2.05 -7.32 8.41
CA PHE A 52 2.72 -7.14 9.69
C PHE A 52 2.73 -5.67 10.13
N ILE A 53 3.09 -4.74 9.23
CA ILE A 53 3.10 -3.30 9.53
C ILE A 53 1.68 -2.80 9.86
N HIS A 54 0.69 -3.19 9.06
CA HIS A 54 -0.72 -2.86 9.30
C HIS A 54 -1.18 -3.39 10.67
N GLY A 55 -0.95 -4.68 10.94
CA GLY A 55 -1.35 -5.30 12.21
C GLY A 55 -0.67 -4.63 13.42
N VAL A 56 0.61 -4.24 13.33
CA VAL A 56 1.29 -3.57 14.45
C VAL A 56 0.72 -2.18 14.69
N LEU A 57 0.42 -1.43 13.63
CA LEU A 57 -0.18 -0.10 13.75
C LEU A 57 -1.62 -0.18 14.31
N GLU A 58 -2.41 -1.15 13.86
CA GLU A 58 -3.75 -1.41 14.38
C GLU A 58 -3.70 -1.82 15.86
N GLY A 59 -2.84 -2.78 16.21
CA GLY A 59 -2.65 -3.24 17.58
C GLY A 59 -2.16 -2.13 18.52
N ALA A 60 -1.21 -1.31 18.06
CA ALA A 60 -0.73 -0.16 18.80
C ALA A 60 -1.82 0.90 18.99
N PHE A 61 -2.58 1.22 17.94
CA PHE A 61 -3.71 2.15 18.04
C PHE A 61 -4.79 1.62 19.00
N GLY A 62 -5.16 0.34 18.90
CA GLY A 62 -6.13 -0.28 19.79
C GLY A 62 -5.72 -0.19 21.26
N MET A 63 -4.43 -0.43 21.56
CA MET A 63 -3.88 -0.28 22.90
C MET A 63 -3.89 1.16 23.40
N TRP A 64 -3.48 2.11 22.55
CA TRP A 64 -3.51 3.54 22.87
C TRP A 64 -4.94 4.03 23.10
N ARG A 65 -5.90 3.65 22.24
CA ARG A 65 -7.31 4.04 22.32
C ARG A 65 -7.98 3.50 23.58
N ALA A 66 -7.63 2.29 24.00
CA ALA A 66 -8.18 1.69 25.22
C ALA A 66 -7.68 2.40 26.50
N ASN A 67 -6.50 3.01 26.46
CA ASN A 67 -5.91 3.70 27.62
C ASN A 67 -5.15 4.98 27.20
N PRO A 68 -5.85 6.04 26.73
CA PRO A 68 -5.19 7.25 26.25
C PRO A 68 -4.34 7.88 27.36
N GLY A 69 -3.08 8.19 27.06
CA GLY A 69 -2.14 8.82 28.01
C GLY A 69 -1.47 7.86 29.01
N ARG A 70 -1.88 6.59 29.11
CA ARG A 70 -1.24 5.61 30.01
C ARG A 70 0.21 5.28 29.61
N TYR A 71 0.46 5.18 28.31
CA TYR A 71 1.77 4.88 27.75
C TYR A 71 2.23 6.06 26.90
N PRO A 72 3.04 6.98 27.46
CA PRO A 72 3.58 8.09 26.69
C PRO A 72 4.54 7.57 25.61
N PHE A 73 4.55 8.24 24.47
CA PHE A 73 5.55 8.00 23.44
C PHE A 73 6.92 8.58 23.86
N PRO A 74 8.05 8.00 23.40
CA PRO A 74 8.14 6.80 22.57
C PRO A 74 7.88 5.51 23.36
N TRP A 75 7.21 4.55 22.72
CA TRP A 75 7.02 3.21 23.22
C TRP A 75 8.31 2.38 23.06
N PRO A 76 8.59 1.48 24.01
CA PRO A 76 9.79 0.65 23.96
C PRO A 76 9.72 -0.34 22.79
N SER A 77 10.89 -0.70 22.27
CA SER A 77 11.06 -1.65 21.18
C SER A 77 12.23 -2.54 21.56
N THR A 78 11.93 -3.64 22.26
CA THR A 78 12.98 -4.58 22.67
C THR A 78 13.60 -5.22 21.43
N PRO A 79 14.94 -5.15 21.26
CA PRO A 79 15.61 -5.71 20.10
C PRO A 79 15.28 -7.19 19.87
N ILE A 80 15.20 -7.52 18.60
CA ILE A 80 14.98 -8.89 18.15
C ILE A 80 16.34 -9.56 17.97
N PRO A 81 16.53 -10.80 18.48
CA PRO A 81 17.73 -11.56 18.21
C PRO A 81 17.98 -11.72 16.71
N ASP A 82 19.20 -11.40 16.28
CA ASP A 82 19.69 -11.59 14.91
C ASP A 82 20.01 -13.07 14.61
N THR A 83 20.09 -13.89 15.65
CA THR A 83 20.42 -15.31 15.62
C THR A 83 19.30 -16.16 16.24
N GLY A 84 19.16 -17.40 15.76
CA GLY A 84 18.14 -18.34 16.22
C GLY A 84 16.82 -18.31 15.44
N ALA A 85 15.89 -19.17 15.83
CA ALA A 85 14.52 -19.18 15.31
C ALA A 85 13.71 -18.03 15.94
N PRO A 86 12.66 -17.51 15.25
CA PRO A 86 11.71 -16.58 15.88
C PRO A 86 11.20 -17.16 17.20
N ALA A 87 11.32 -16.38 18.26
CA ALA A 87 10.99 -16.77 19.62
C ALA A 87 10.10 -15.71 20.28
N PRO A 88 9.25 -16.10 21.24
CA PRO A 88 8.39 -15.17 21.96
C PRO A 88 9.18 -14.03 22.61
N PRO A 89 8.51 -12.89 22.89
CA PRO A 89 9.10 -11.84 23.72
C PRO A 89 9.51 -12.42 25.09
N PRO A 90 10.65 -11.99 25.67
CA PRO A 90 11.00 -12.31 27.05
C PRO A 90 9.88 -11.94 28.03
N ASP A 91 9.77 -12.71 29.12
CA ASP A 91 8.84 -12.39 30.20
C ASP A 91 9.20 -11.04 30.84
N GLY A 92 8.17 -10.31 31.29
CA GLY A 92 8.33 -9.04 32.01
C GLY A 92 8.52 -7.80 31.12
N LEU A 93 8.49 -7.93 29.80
CA LEU A 93 8.40 -6.76 28.92
C LEU A 93 7.11 -5.96 29.15
N ALA A 94 7.18 -4.64 28.96
CA ALA A 94 6.03 -3.78 29.08
C ALA A 94 4.95 -4.15 28.05
N PRO A 95 3.65 -4.04 28.37
CA PRO A 95 2.59 -4.37 27.41
C PRO A 95 2.67 -3.57 26.12
N ASN A 96 3.11 -2.30 26.18
CA ASN A 96 3.27 -1.42 25.04
C ASN A 96 4.60 -1.59 24.30
N ASP A 97 5.41 -2.59 24.64
CA ASP A 97 6.60 -2.92 23.87
C ASP A 97 6.21 -3.47 22.50
N LEU A 98 6.83 -2.95 21.44
CA LEU A 98 6.50 -3.33 20.07
C LEU A 98 6.84 -4.79 19.75
N ARG A 99 7.77 -5.41 20.47
CA ARG A 99 8.00 -6.86 20.37
C ARG A 99 6.83 -7.66 20.94
N VAL A 100 6.20 -7.17 22.00
CA VAL A 100 5.00 -7.78 22.60
C VAL A 100 3.80 -7.62 21.68
N ILE A 101 3.60 -6.43 21.10
CA ILE A 101 2.51 -6.17 20.14
C ILE A 101 2.71 -6.95 18.84
N GLY A 102 3.92 -6.95 18.28
CA GLY A 102 4.20 -7.60 16.99
C GLY A 102 4.16 -9.13 17.02
N TRP A 103 4.43 -9.76 18.16
CA TRP A 103 4.55 -11.22 18.24
C TRP A 103 3.25 -11.98 17.93
N PRO A 104 2.08 -11.65 18.50
CA PRO A 104 0.81 -12.26 18.12
C PRO A 104 0.50 -12.13 16.61
N ILE A 105 0.82 -10.98 16.01
CA ILE A 105 0.60 -10.73 14.58
C ILE A 105 1.49 -11.63 13.74
N GLU A 106 2.78 -11.73 14.07
CA GLU A 106 3.68 -12.64 13.38
C GLU A 106 3.23 -14.10 13.48
N GLN A 107 2.74 -14.52 14.64
CA GLN A 107 2.19 -15.87 14.81
C GLN A 107 0.96 -16.09 13.94
N ALA A 108 0.02 -15.14 13.90
CA ALA A 108 -1.17 -15.22 13.04
C ALA A 108 -0.77 -15.36 11.55
N LEU A 109 0.15 -14.52 11.09
CA LEU A 109 0.70 -14.60 9.72
C LEU A 109 1.37 -15.95 9.45
N ALA A 110 2.12 -16.48 10.43
CA ALA A 110 2.77 -17.78 10.30
C ALA A 110 1.77 -18.94 10.20
N TYR A 111 0.61 -18.86 10.87
CA TYR A 111 -0.50 -19.81 10.71
C TYR A 111 -1.11 -19.76 9.31
N GLU A 112 -1.11 -18.59 8.66
CA GLU A 112 -1.51 -18.42 7.26
C GLU A 112 -0.41 -18.81 6.25
N GLY A 113 0.72 -19.35 6.72
CA GLY A 113 1.86 -19.71 5.86
C GLY A 113 2.69 -18.52 5.39
N LYS A 114 2.44 -17.31 5.91
CA LYS A 114 3.18 -16.09 5.59
C LYS A 114 4.32 -15.91 6.59
N ARG A 115 5.55 -15.80 6.09
CA ARG A 115 6.74 -15.57 6.92
C ARG A 115 7.65 -14.54 6.26
N ALA A 116 8.43 -13.84 7.07
CA ALA A 116 9.51 -13.01 6.58
C ALA A 116 10.48 -13.84 5.72
N ARG A 117 10.94 -13.28 4.59
CA ARG A 117 11.92 -13.97 3.70
C ARG A 117 13.24 -14.29 4.39
N SER A 118 13.66 -13.40 5.29
CA SER A 118 14.95 -13.50 5.95
C SER A 118 14.87 -12.88 7.34
N ARG A 119 15.83 -13.22 8.19
CA ARG A 119 15.97 -12.62 9.53
C ARG A 119 16.19 -11.11 9.44
N ARG A 120 17.01 -10.66 8.47
CA ARG A 120 17.24 -9.22 8.22
C ARG A 120 15.94 -8.51 7.84
N ALA A 121 15.13 -9.10 6.96
CA ALA A 121 13.83 -8.53 6.58
C ALA A 121 12.88 -8.42 7.79
N ARG A 122 12.86 -9.44 8.66
CA ARG A 122 12.10 -9.41 9.92
C ARG A 122 12.57 -8.29 10.85
N VAL A 123 13.88 -8.18 11.10
CA VAL A 123 14.45 -7.12 11.94
C VAL A 123 14.15 -5.74 11.36
N SER A 124 14.29 -5.57 10.04
CA SER A 124 13.93 -4.34 9.33
C SER A 124 12.46 -3.98 9.52
N ALA A 125 11.55 -4.96 9.45
CA ALA A 125 10.12 -4.76 9.66
C ALA A 125 9.80 -4.23 11.06
N TYR A 126 10.39 -4.81 12.10
CA TYR A 126 10.20 -4.29 13.46
C TYR A 126 10.81 -2.90 13.64
N ARG A 127 11.97 -2.62 13.06
CA ARG A 127 12.57 -1.27 13.08
C ARG A 127 11.68 -0.23 12.41
N ARG A 128 11.05 -0.60 11.29
CA ARG A 128 10.13 0.28 10.56
C ARG A 128 8.79 0.42 11.27
N ALA A 129 8.28 -0.64 11.90
CA ALA A 129 7.11 -0.59 12.76
C ALA A 129 7.35 0.32 13.97
N GLU A 130 8.53 0.26 14.58
CA GLU A 130 8.96 1.16 15.64
C GLU A 130 8.98 2.60 15.22
N ALA A 131 9.62 2.90 14.09
CA ALA A 131 9.60 4.24 13.55
C ALA A 131 8.17 4.70 13.26
N ALA A 132 7.32 3.85 12.67
CA ALA A 132 5.94 4.18 12.38
C ALA A 132 5.13 4.50 13.65
N VAL A 133 5.16 3.63 14.67
CA VAL A 133 4.40 3.85 15.92
C VAL A 133 4.93 5.08 16.67
N ASN A 134 6.25 5.22 16.83
CA ASN A 134 6.81 6.29 17.65
C ASN A 134 6.85 7.65 16.95
N MET A 135 6.94 7.68 15.62
CA MET A 135 6.94 8.93 14.85
C MET A 135 5.52 9.35 14.46
N LEU A 136 4.67 8.42 14.01
CA LEU A 136 3.31 8.77 13.57
C LEU A 136 2.31 8.74 14.73
N GLY A 137 2.41 7.79 15.65
CA GLY A 137 1.44 7.58 16.74
C GLY A 137 1.04 8.84 17.49
N PRO A 138 1.98 9.69 17.97
CA PRO A 138 1.67 10.94 18.66
C PRO A 138 0.79 11.91 17.86
N HIS A 139 0.87 11.86 16.53
CA HIS A 139 0.20 12.78 15.63
C HIS A 139 -1.03 12.17 14.96
N LEU A 140 -0.98 10.88 14.65
CA LEU A 140 -2.01 10.17 13.90
C LEU A 140 -3.08 9.60 14.83
N PHE A 141 -2.69 8.90 15.91
CA PHE A 141 -3.64 8.20 16.77
C PHE A 141 -4.74 9.11 17.35
N PRO A 142 -4.45 10.36 17.77
CA PRO A 142 -5.48 11.30 18.21
C PRO A 142 -6.49 11.71 17.13
N LEU A 143 -6.17 11.50 15.85
CA LEU A 143 -7.00 11.89 14.71
C LEU A 143 -7.86 10.74 14.18
N ILE A 144 -7.53 9.48 14.52
CA ILE A 144 -8.23 8.31 14.01
C ILE A 144 -9.65 8.28 14.57
N ALA A 145 -10.63 8.34 13.68
CA ALA A 145 -12.03 8.10 14.00
C ALA A 145 -12.40 6.63 13.84
N ASP A 146 -11.91 6.01 12.77
CA ASP A 146 -12.13 4.60 12.46
C ASP A 146 -10.88 3.99 11.80
N ALA A 147 -10.71 2.67 11.96
CA ALA A 147 -9.62 1.91 11.36
C ALA A 147 -10.19 0.67 10.66
N GLU A 148 -9.56 0.23 9.57
CA GLU A 148 -9.99 -0.92 8.76
C GLU A 148 -11.44 -0.79 8.22
N GLN A 149 -11.80 0.41 7.74
CA GLN A 149 -13.16 0.70 7.29
C GLN A 149 -13.42 0.08 5.92
N LYS A 150 -14.34 -0.90 5.88
CA LYS A 150 -14.78 -1.53 4.62
C LYS A 150 -15.67 -0.59 3.82
N VAL A 151 -15.34 -0.44 2.55
CA VAL A 151 -16.06 0.41 1.60
C VAL A 151 -16.51 -0.38 0.38
N ILE A 152 -17.74 -0.15 -0.07
CA ILE A 152 -18.35 -0.84 -1.22
C ILE A 152 -19.24 0.11 -2.01
N GLY A 153 -19.24 -0.06 -3.33
CA GLY A 153 -20.11 0.68 -4.24
C GLY A 153 -20.31 -0.09 -5.54
N THR A 154 -21.29 0.32 -6.34
CA THR A 154 -21.50 -0.27 -7.67
C THR A 154 -21.38 0.79 -8.76
N ARG A 155 -20.88 0.39 -9.92
CA ARG A 155 -20.70 1.24 -11.10
C ARG A 155 -21.26 0.56 -12.35
N PRO A 156 -21.69 1.33 -13.36
CA PRO A 156 -22.02 0.77 -14.68
C PRO A 156 -20.80 0.03 -15.25
N LEU A 157 -21.03 -1.14 -15.82
CA LEU A 157 -19.97 -1.87 -16.50
C LEU A 157 -19.77 -1.26 -17.90
N PRO A 158 -18.57 -0.75 -18.25
CA PRO A 158 -18.38 -0.14 -19.56
C PRO A 158 -18.37 -1.21 -20.65
N SER A 159 -19.18 -1.02 -21.69
CA SER A 159 -19.16 -1.89 -22.87
C SER A 159 -17.94 -1.57 -23.73
N PRO A 160 -16.99 -2.50 -23.94
CA PRO A 160 -15.82 -2.25 -24.78
C PRO A 160 -16.20 -2.12 -26.28
N THR A 161 -17.37 -2.63 -26.69
CA THR A 161 -17.88 -2.50 -28.06
C THR A 161 -19.42 -2.56 -28.07
N PRO A 162 -20.11 -1.68 -28.82
CA PRO A 162 -21.57 -1.75 -28.97
C PRO A 162 -22.04 -3.13 -29.42
N GLY A 163 -23.07 -3.68 -28.76
CA GLY A 163 -23.61 -5.01 -29.07
C GLY A 163 -22.87 -6.18 -28.42
N THR A 164 -21.80 -5.94 -27.66
CA THR A 164 -21.19 -6.99 -26.82
C THR A 164 -22.17 -7.42 -25.73
N MET A 165 -22.49 -8.71 -25.65
CA MET A 165 -23.16 -9.27 -24.47
C MET A 165 -22.18 -9.29 -23.30
N LEU A 166 -22.42 -8.43 -22.31
CA LEU A 166 -21.74 -8.46 -21.02
C LEU A 166 -22.48 -9.41 -20.08
N ARG A 167 -21.75 -10.05 -19.16
CA ARG A 167 -22.35 -10.88 -18.11
C ARG A 167 -23.17 -10.09 -17.08
N SER A 168 -22.98 -8.77 -17.02
CA SER A 168 -23.72 -7.84 -16.15
C SER A 168 -23.75 -6.42 -16.74
N GLU A 169 -24.70 -5.59 -16.32
CA GLU A 169 -24.75 -4.14 -16.64
C GLU A 169 -23.96 -3.29 -15.64
N ARG A 170 -23.58 -3.88 -14.51
CA ARG A 170 -22.87 -3.21 -13.41
C ARG A 170 -21.78 -4.10 -12.86
N TYR A 171 -20.80 -3.51 -12.18
CA TYR A 171 -19.86 -4.22 -11.34
C TYR A 171 -19.86 -3.62 -9.93
N ALA A 172 -19.51 -4.43 -8.94
CA ALA A 172 -19.26 -4.01 -7.58
C ALA A 172 -17.76 -3.76 -7.39
N LEU A 173 -17.44 -2.67 -6.69
CA LEU A 173 -16.10 -2.31 -6.30
C LEU A 173 -16.04 -2.24 -4.78
N HIS A 174 -15.07 -2.91 -4.18
CA HIS A 174 -14.86 -2.89 -2.74
C HIS A 174 -13.39 -2.65 -2.38
N GLY A 175 -13.18 -2.24 -1.13
CA GLY A 175 -11.85 -2.07 -0.56
C GLY A 175 -11.91 -1.80 0.92
N VAL A 176 -10.72 -1.62 1.52
CA VAL A 176 -10.56 -1.36 2.95
C VAL A 176 -9.70 -0.12 3.09
N ILE A 177 -10.20 0.85 3.85
CA ILE A 177 -9.46 2.06 4.22
C ILE A 177 -8.76 1.77 5.54
N ASP A 178 -7.41 1.79 5.55
CA ASP A 178 -6.61 1.49 6.74
C ASP A 178 -6.99 2.41 7.91
N VAL A 179 -7.07 3.72 7.66
CA VAL A 179 -7.42 4.71 8.67
C VAL A 179 -8.33 5.79 8.08
N LEU A 180 -9.42 6.06 8.79
CA LEU A 180 -10.29 7.19 8.56
C LEU A 180 -10.18 8.17 9.74
N THR A 181 -9.83 9.42 9.44
CA THR A 181 -9.75 10.47 10.45
C THR A 181 -10.91 11.44 10.34
N ASN A 182 -11.40 11.94 11.47
CA ASN A 182 -12.34 13.06 11.52
C ASN A 182 -11.55 14.29 11.96
N VAL A 183 -11.37 15.24 11.06
CA VAL A 183 -10.57 16.42 11.33
C VAL A 183 -11.48 17.63 11.34
N GLU A 184 -11.68 18.20 12.52
CA GLU A 184 -11.96 19.63 12.61
C GLU A 184 -10.61 20.33 12.64
N LEU A 185 -10.25 21.09 11.60
CA LEU A 185 -8.96 21.80 11.59
C LEU A 185 -8.79 22.72 12.79
N ALA A 186 -9.88 23.14 13.46
CA ALA A 186 -9.85 23.98 14.64
C ALA A 186 -9.65 23.19 15.96
N SER A 187 -10.04 21.91 16.04
CA SER A 187 -10.02 21.15 17.30
C SER A 187 -8.68 20.45 17.58
N VAL A 188 -7.86 20.24 16.54
CA VAL A 188 -6.51 19.67 16.67
C VAL A 188 -5.53 20.76 17.09
N GLY A 189 -4.74 20.52 18.13
CA GLY A 189 -3.71 21.46 18.61
C GLY A 189 -2.71 21.88 17.53
N GLU A 190 -2.09 23.05 17.70
CA GLU A 190 -0.96 23.49 16.87
C GLU A 190 0.24 22.55 17.02
N GLY A 191 0.98 22.32 15.93
CA GLY A 191 2.14 21.42 15.92
C GLY A 191 1.84 19.94 15.60
N ASN A 192 0.61 19.59 15.21
CA ASN A 192 0.33 18.27 14.65
C ASN A 192 0.77 18.20 13.18
N ILE A 193 1.81 17.40 12.90
CA ILE A 193 2.41 17.31 11.56
C ILE A 193 1.44 16.88 10.45
N ILE A 194 0.43 16.06 10.77
CA ILE A 194 -0.57 15.58 9.81
C ILE A 194 -1.53 16.71 9.46
N ARG A 195 -2.01 17.43 10.48
CA ARG A 195 -2.83 18.63 10.31
C ARG A 195 -2.10 19.66 9.45
N ASP A 196 -0.83 19.93 9.76
CA ASP A 196 -0.01 20.91 9.06
C ASP A 196 0.21 20.52 7.60
N ALA A 197 0.47 19.22 7.34
CA ALA A 197 0.60 18.70 5.99
C ALA A 197 -0.71 18.83 5.18
N VAL A 198 -1.86 18.53 5.80
CA VAL A 198 -3.18 18.68 5.15
C VAL A 198 -3.47 20.15 4.84
N ARG A 199 -3.24 21.05 5.80
CA ARG A 199 -3.43 22.50 5.60
C ARG A 199 -2.52 23.06 4.51
N ALA A 200 -1.28 22.59 4.43
CA ALA A 200 -0.36 23.03 3.39
C ALA A 200 -0.80 22.58 1.97
N ALA A 201 -1.35 21.37 1.85
CA ALA A 201 -1.82 20.84 0.57
C ALA A 201 -3.23 21.33 0.18
N CYS A 202 -4.06 21.65 1.17
CA CYS A 202 -5.45 22.09 1.00
C CYS A 202 -5.69 23.39 1.80
N PRO A 203 -5.20 24.55 1.30
CA PRO A 203 -5.25 25.81 2.07
C PRO A 203 -6.67 26.37 2.23
N ASP A 204 -7.55 26.13 1.26
CA ASP A 204 -8.91 26.66 1.24
C ASP A 204 -9.92 25.81 2.01
N LEU A 205 -9.43 24.80 2.75
CA LEU A 205 -10.28 23.81 3.36
C LEU A 205 -10.94 24.33 4.65
N GLN A 206 -12.27 24.28 4.69
CA GLN A 206 -13.08 24.83 5.79
C GLN A 206 -14.07 23.79 6.33
N GLY A 207 -14.40 23.90 7.62
CA GLY A 207 -15.40 23.06 8.29
C GLY A 207 -14.89 21.68 8.72
N MET A 208 -15.84 20.76 8.90
CA MET A 208 -15.60 19.35 9.25
C MET A 208 -15.42 18.51 7.99
N PHE A 209 -14.38 17.68 7.98
CA PHE A 209 -14.10 16.78 6.88
C PHE A 209 -13.39 15.51 7.35
N GLU A 210 -13.43 14.51 6.47
CA GLU A 210 -12.69 13.27 6.63
C GLU A 210 -11.35 13.33 5.87
N VAL A 211 -10.30 12.73 6.44
CA VAL A 211 -9.06 12.43 5.73
C VAL A 211 -8.81 10.93 5.78
N ILE A 212 -8.61 10.35 4.60
CA ILE A 212 -8.27 8.94 4.41
C ILE A 212 -6.76 8.79 4.57
N VAL A 213 -6.31 7.82 5.36
CA VAL A 213 -4.88 7.53 5.52
C VAL A 213 -4.66 6.07 5.14
N ASP A 214 -3.69 5.82 4.25
CA ASP A 214 -3.32 4.49 3.76
C ASP A 214 -1.80 4.30 3.94
N TYR A 215 -1.42 3.19 4.56
CA TYR A 215 -0.03 2.86 4.85
C TYR A 215 0.57 2.05 3.69
N LYS A 216 1.67 2.56 3.14
CA LYS A 216 2.46 1.89 2.12
C LYS A 216 3.76 1.35 2.70
N GLY A 217 3.92 0.03 2.58
CA GLY A 217 5.16 -0.68 2.91
C GLY A 217 6.29 -0.55 1.88
N SER A 218 6.15 0.34 0.91
CA SER A 218 7.14 0.59 -0.15
C SER A 218 7.88 1.90 0.09
N HIS A 219 8.96 2.12 -0.67
CA HIS A 219 9.56 3.45 -0.80
C HIS A 219 8.59 4.42 -1.48
N ARG A 220 8.80 5.73 -1.29
CA ARG A 220 8.04 6.75 -2.04
C ARG A 220 8.43 6.64 -3.52
N PRO A 221 7.49 6.35 -4.43
CA PRO A 221 7.81 6.12 -5.83
C PRO A 221 8.29 7.43 -6.48
N PRO A 222 9.21 7.35 -7.47
CA PRO A 222 9.53 8.46 -8.34
C PRO A 222 8.28 9.00 -9.07
N LEU A 223 8.27 10.31 -9.35
CA LEU A 223 7.12 11.02 -9.94
C LEU A 223 6.67 10.49 -11.30
N ALA A 224 7.60 9.90 -12.07
CA ALA A 224 7.34 9.40 -13.42
C ALA A 224 6.88 7.94 -13.45
N GLU A 225 6.87 7.24 -12.31
CA GLU A 225 6.44 5.84 -12.26
C GLU A 225 4.92 5.71 -12.12
N ASP A 226 4.33 4.70 -12.76
CA ASP A 226 2.89 4.37 -12.66
C ASP A 226 2.42 4.26 -11.20
N TYR A 227 3.26 3.73 -10.30
CA TYR A 227 2.96 3.61 -8.88
C TYR A 227 2.65 4.94 -8.19
N TRP A 228 3.24 6.05 -8.67
CA TRP A 228 2.93 7.39 -8.17
C TRP A 228 1.46 7.74 -8.42
N GLN A 229 0.99 7.50 -9.65
CA GLN A 229 -0.37 7.82 -10.09
C GLN A 229 -1.39 6.82 -9.55
N LEU A 230 -1.06 5.53 -9.50
CA LEU A 230 -1.93 4.49 -8.95
C LEU A 230 -2.30 4.75 -7.49
N GLY A 231 -1.35 5.26 -6.70
CA GLY A 231 -1.63 5.68 -5.32
C GLY A 231 -2.66 6.81 -5.24
N GLU A 232 -2.63 7.77 -6.16
CA GLU A 232 -3.66 8.83 -6.23
C GLU A 232 -5.01 8.25 -6.57
N TRP A 233 -5.09 7.42 -7.62
CA TRP A 233 -6.36 6.83 -8.03
C TRP A 233 -6.99 6.00 -6.92
N GLN A 234 -6.18 5.26 -6.16
CA GLN A 234 -6.64 4.49 -5.01
C GLN A 234 -7.33 5.38 -3.97
N VAL A 235 -6.67 6.46 -3.54
CA VAL A 235 -7.22 7.42 -2.56
C VAL A 235 -8.51 8.06 -3.06
N GLN A 236 -8.53 8.55 -4.30
CA GLN A 236 -9.71 9.18 -4.89
C GLN A 236 -10.88 8.21 -4.98
N THR A 237 -10.60 6.93 -5.24
CA THR A 237 -11.63 5.90 -5.34
C THR A 237 -12.15 5.48 -3.98
N TYR A 238 -11.30 5.44 -2.95
CA TYR A 238 -11.77 5.29 -1.58
C TYR A 238 -12.67 6.46 -1.16
N ALA A 239 -12.32 7.69 -1.50
CA ALA A 239 -13.19 8.84 -1.26
C ALA A 239 -14.55 8.70 -1.95
N TRP A 240 -14.56 8.26 -3.21
CA TRP A 240 -15.78 8.00 -3.98
C TRP A 240 -16.66 6.90 -3.36
N LEU A 241 -16.06 5.81 -2.87
CA LEU A 241 -16.76 4.74 -2.18
C LEU A 241 -17.31 5.21 -0.83
N ARG A 242 -16.50 5.97 -0.08
CA ARG A 242 -16.86 6.52 1.23
C ARG A 242 -18.07 7.45 1.14
N GLN A 243 -18.12 8.33 0.14
CA GLN A 243 -19.26 9.23 -0.11
C GLN A 243 -20.59 8.52 -0.42
N ARG A 244 -20.57 7.22 -0.74
CA ARG A 244 -21.77 6.41 -0.99
C ARG A 244 -22.30 5.71 0.25
N GLN A 245 -21.48 5.61 1.29
CA GLN A 245 -21.93 5.12 2.57
C GLN A 245 -22.64 6.28 3.29
N GLN A 246 -23.86 6.03 3.78
CA GLN A 246 -24.60 7.04 4.53
C GLN A 246 -23.85 7.38 5.83
N LEU A 247 -23.89 8.66 6.26
CA LEU A 247 -23.39 9.20 7.55
C LEU A 247 -21.93 9.70 7.65
N GLY A 248 -21.21 9.95 6.54
CA GLY A 248 -19.84 10.52 6.57
C GLY A 248 -19.77 12.04 6.30
N TYR A 249 -18.70 12.70 6.77
CA TYR A 249 -18.32 14.03 6.29
C TYR A 249 -17.71 13.94 4.87
N PRO A 250 -17.67 15.03 4.09
CA PRO A 250 -16.95 15.00 2.83
C PRO A 250 -15.47 14.65 3.07
N VAL A 251 -14.95 13.75 2.25
CA VAL A 251 -13.52 13.45 2.22
C VAL A 251 -12.80 14.57 1.50
N ALA A 252 -11.93 15.27 2.22
CA ALA A 252 -11.22 16.45 1.74
C ALA A 252 -9.83 16.15 1.18
N ALA A 253 -9.18 15.15 1.75
CA ALA A 253 -7.85 14.73 1.35
C ALA A 253 -7.67 13.24 1.63
N GLY A 254 -6.67 12.64 0.99
CA GLY A 254 -6.06 11.43 1.50
C GLY A 254 -4.57 11.59 1.72
N ILE A 255 -4.01 10.70 2.52
CA ILE A 255 -2.61 10.66 2.89
C ILE A 255 -2.08 9.27 2.61
N LEU A 256 -1.06 9.19 1.77
CA LEU A 256 -0.24 8.00 1.63
C LEU A 256 0.95 8.13 2.57
N ILE A 257 1.12 7.14 3.45
CA ILE A 257 2.24 7.08 4.40
C ILE A 257 3.22 5.99 3.95
N TYR A 258 4.36 6.38 3.40
CA TYR A 258 5.44 5.48 3.00
C TYR A 258 6.30 5.12 4.21
N VAL A 259 5.99 4.00 4.86
CA VAL A 259 6.60 3.58 6.14
C VAL A 259 8.11 3.39 6.03
N ASN A 260 8.61 2.96 4.86
CA ASN A 260 10.05 2.77 4.65
C ASN A 260 10.84 4.08 4.75
N GLU A 261 10.22 5.23 4.46
CA GLU A 261 10.86 6.55 4.55
C GLU A 261 11.06 7.00 6.01
N LEU A 262 10.33 6.42 6.97
CA LEU A 262 10.48 6.70 8.40
C LEU A 262 11.71 6.03 8.99
N ALA A 263 12.13 4.88 8.45
CA ALA A 263 13.37 4.21 8.84
C ALA A 263 14.03 3.57 7.62
N PRO A 264 14.66 4.38 6.75
CA PRO A 264 15.20 3.90 5.47
C PRO A 264 16.41 2.98 5.67
N GLY A 265 16.40 1.85 4.96
CA GLY A 265 17.54 0.93 4.82
C GLY A 265 18.52 1.39 3.75
N SER A 266 19.58 0.62 3.51
CA SER A 266 20.61 0.95 2.51
C SER A 266 20.05 1.13 1.11
N ASP A 267 19.12 0.26 0.69
CA ASP A 267 18.46 0.34 -0.61
C ASP A 267 17.52 1.55 -0.74
N ASP A 268 16.77 1.85 0.32
CA ASP A 268 15.90 3.03 0.34
C ASP A 268 16.74 4.31 0.15
N ILE A 269 17.92 4.40 0.79
CA ILE A 269 18.84 5.53 0.62
C ILE A 269 19.43 5.59 -0.80
N ARG A 270 19.82 4.45 -1.38
CA ARG A 270 20.30 4.40 -2.78
C ARG A 270 19.25 4.93 -3.75
N ARG A 271 18.01 4.47 -3.62
CA ARG A 271 16.88 4.91 -4.47
C ARG A 271 16.56 6.38 -4.25
N MET A 272 16.52 6.81 -2.99
CA MET A 272 16.30 8.22 -2.63
C MET A 272 17.35 9.12 -3.28
N ARG A 273 18.64 8.77 -3.22
CA ARG A 273 19.71 9.53 -3.88
C ARG A 273 19.53 9.59 -5.39
N SER A 274 19.24 8.46 -6.03
CA SER A 274 18.99 8.40 -7.48
C SER A 274 17.82 9.29 -7.88
N ALA A 275 16.68 9.20 -7.17
CA ALA A 275 15.49 10.01 -7.44
C ALA A 275 15.76 11.52 -7.24
N ILE A 276 16.53 11.90 -6.22
CA ILE A 276 16.93 13.31 -6.00
C ILE A 276 17.84 13.80 -7.13
N GLN A 277 18.86 13.03 -7.51
CA GLN A 277 19.80 13.39 -8.57
C GLN A 277 19.09 13.57 -9.92
N ASN A 278 18.15 12.69 -10.22
CA ASN A 278 17.37 12.72 -11.47
C ASN A 278 16.17 13.68 -11.43
N ARG A 279 15.95 14.40 -10.32
CA ARG A 279 14.78 15.28 -10.11
C ARG A 279 13.44 14.58 -10.27
N GLN A 280 13.37 13.32 -9.85
CA GLN A 280 12.17 12.47 -9.93
C GLN A 280 11.47 12.34 -8.57
N THR A 281 11.71 13.26 -7.64
CA THR A 281 11.04 13.30 -6.33
C THR A 281 10.51 14.69 -6.05
N ASP A 282 9.37 14.77 -5.40
CA ASP A 282 8.77 16.00 -4.90
C ASP A 282 9.37 16.48 -3.57
N VAL A 283 10.15 15.63 -2.89
CA VAL A 283 10.79 15.96 -1.62
C VAL A 283 12.30 15.75 -1.71
N ALA A 284 13.02 16.85 -1.90
CA ALA A 284 14.48 16.88 -1.91
C ALA A 284 15.01 17.89 -0.86
N PRO A 285 16.11 17.57 -0.16
CA PRO A 285 16.75 18.52 0.73
C PRO A 285 17.50 19.59 -0.09
N THR A 286 17.52 20.82 0.42
CA THR A 286 18.21 21.94 -0.24
C THR A 286 19.69 21.98 0.14
N ARG A 287 20.54 22.51 -0.75
CA ARG A 287 21.96 22.72 -0.44
C ARG A 287 22.08 23.64 0.79
N GLY A 288 22.77 23.18 1.82
CA GLY A 288 22.87 23.85 3.13
C GLY A 288 22.07 23.15 4.24
N ASP A 289 21.12 22.28 3.90
CA ASP A 289 20.40 21.44 4.86
C ASP A 289 21.33 20.30 5.35
N PRO A 290 21.42 20.01 6.66
CA PRO A 290 22.14 18.84 7.16
C PRO A 290 21.79 17.54 6.43
N ASP A 291 20.53 17.36 6.03
CA ASP A 291 20.07 16.18 5.30
C ASP A 291 20.68 16.05 3.90
N TYR A 292 20.94 17.19 3.24
CA TYR A 292 21.63 17.21 1.94
C TYR A 292 23.06 16.66 2.06
N TYR A 293 23.79 17.06 3.10
CA TYR A 293 25.14 16.57 3.34
C TYR A 293 25.13 15.11 3.80
N ALA A 294 24.19 14.74 4.68
CA ALA A 294 24.05 13.37 5.16
C ALA A 294 23.85 12.38 4.00
N LEU A 295 23.01 12.71 3.01
CA LEU A 295 22.79 11.88 1.82
C LEU A 295 24.02 11.82 0.90
N ASN A 296 24.71 12.94 0.72
CA ASN A 296 25.86 13.01 -0.19
C ASN A 296 27.08 12.26 0.34
N THR A 297 27.30 12.29 1.66
CA THR A 297 28.44 11.60 2.31
C THR A 297 28.11 10.18 2.74
N TRP A 298 26.87 9.71 2.56
CA TRP A 298 26.45 8.38 2.97
C TRP A 298 27.13 7.27 2.15
N THR A 299 27.52 6.20 2.83
CA THR A 299 28.10 4.97 2.28
C THR A 299 27.23 3.77 2.64
N ALA A 300 27.23 2.74 1.78
CA ALA A 300 26.44 1.54 1.99
C ALA A 300 26.77 0.85 3.33
N GLY A 301 25.75 0.42 4.06
CA GLY A 301 25.88 -0.20 5.38
C GLY A 301 25.94 0.80 6.56
N ALA A 302 26.16 2.10 6.30
CA ALA A 302 26.08 3.11 7.36
C ALA A 302 24.63 3.47 7.69
N ALA A 303 24.33 3.72 8.97
CA ALA A 303 23.03 4.24 9.36
C ALA A 303 22.84 5.68 8.82
N PRO A 304 21.79 5.95 8.02
CA PRO A 304 21.57 7.29 7.48
C PRO A 304 21.17 8.24 8.60
N ARG A 305 21.96 9.29 8.82
CA ARG A 305 21.70 10.32 9.84
C ARG A 305 20.74 11.39 9.31
N LEU A 306 19.54 10.97 8.90
CA LEU A 306 18.50 11.86 8.41
C LEU A 306 17.66 12.43 9.55
N SER A 307 17.35 13.72 9.48
CA SER A 307 16.49 14.41 10.43
C SER A 307 15.08 13.80 10.44
N ALA A 308 14.40 13.87 11.59
CA ALA A 308 13.00 13.44 11.68
C ALA A 308 12.11 14.26 10.74
N ALA A 309 12.35 15.57 10.64
CA ALA A 309 11.58 16.47 9.77
C ALA A 309 11.68 16.07 8.28
N PHE A 310 12.87 15.72 7.80
CA PHE A 310 13.02 15.25 6.43
C PHE A 310 12.39 13.88 6.20
N ARG A 311 12.55 12.94 7.14
CA ARG A 311 11.88 11.64 7.09
C ARG A 311 10.35 11.78 7.07
N TYR A 312 9.76 12.69 7.85
CA TYR A 312 8.33 12.98 7.80
C TYR A 312 7.87 13.52 6.45
N ARG A 313 8.58 14.53 5.91
CA ARG A 313 8.25 15.10 4.59
C ARG A 313 8.26 14.03 3.50
N ARG A 314 9.22 13.10 3.57
CA ARG A 314 9.32 11.99 2.62
C ARG A 314 8.28 10.89 2.85
N ALA A 315 7.94 10.58 4.10
CA ALA A 315 6.96 9.56 4.43
C ALA A 315 5.53 9.98 4.09
N ILE A 316 5.18 11.26 4.28
CA ILE A 316 3.81 11.75 4.14
C ILE A 316 3.61 12.34 2.74
N ARG A 317 2.59 11.85 2.03
CA ARG A 317 2.12 12.44 0.78
C ARG A 317 0.64 12.75 0.90
N VAL A 318 0.29 14.03 0.90
CA VAL A 318 -1.10 14.48 0.93
C VAL A 318 -1.61 14.64 -0.49
N ILE A 319 -2.81 14.14 -0.75
CA ILE A 319 -3.48 14.15 -2.05
C ILE A 319 -4.83 14.84 -1.84
N PRO A 320 -5.02 16.06 -2.36
CA PRO A 320 -6.31 16.75 -2.31
C PRO A 320 -7.40 15.93 -3.01
N VAL A 321 -8.58 15.87 -2.41
CA VAL A 321 -9.73 15.17 -2.97
C VAL A 321 -10.73 16.20 -3.48
N THR A 322 -11.01 16.13 -4.77
CA THR A 322 -11.97 16.99 -5.47
C THR A 322 -12.91 16.13 -6.31
N GLN A 323 -14.07 16.66 -6.69
CA GLN A 323 -14.98 15.93 -7.57
C GLN A 323 -14.29 15.57 -8.91
N GLN A 324 -13.50 16.48 -9.48
CA GLN A 324 -12.77 16.23 -10.73
C GLN A 324 -11.75 15.10 -10.60
N SER A 325 -10.99 15.06 -9.50
CA SER A 325 -9.99 14.01 -9.27
C SER A 325 -10.66 12.65 -9.00
N ILE A 326 -11.81 12.64 -8.31
CA ILE A 326 -12.65 11.45 -8.14
C ILE A 326 -13.15 10.93 -9.49
N ASP A 327 -13.73 11.80 -10.31
CA ASP A 327 -14.30 11.41 -11.60
C ASP A 327 -13.21 10.85 -12.52
N ASN A 328 -12.05 11.50 -12.58
CA ASN A 328 -10.90 11.00 -13.34
C ASN A 328 -10.45 9.61 -12.85
N ALA A 329 -10.18 9.45 -11.55
CA ALA A 329 -9.71 8.17 -11.01
C ALA A 329 -10.71 7.02 -11.24
N THR A 330 -12.00 7.28 -11.04
CA THR A 330 -13.01 6.25 -11.23
C THR A 330 -13.22 5.89 -12.71
N GLN A 331 -13.07 6.83 -13.64
CA GLN A 331 -13.07 6.55 -15.08
C GLN A 331 -11.87 5.68 -15.50
N GLN A 332 -10.69 5.91 -14.90
CA GLN A 332 -9.51 5.07 -15.17
C GLN A 332 -9.73 3.63 -14.68
N PHE A 333 -10.40 3.45 -13.53
CA PHE A 333 -10.78 2.12 -13.07
C PHE A 333 -11.90 1.48 -13.89
N ASP A 334 -12.86 2.25 -14.37
CA ASP A 334 -13.88 1.76 -15.31
C ASP A 334 -13.19 1.16 -16.55
N GLN A 335 -12.18 1.82 -17.10
CA GLN A 335 -11.39 1.32 -18.24
C GLN A 335 -10.68 0.01 -17.91
N ILE A 336 -10.05 -0.09 -16.74
CA ILE A 336 -9.37 -1.32 -16.29
C ILE A 336 -10.36 -2.48 -16.18
N VAL A 337 -11.54 -2.24 -15.61
CA VAL A 337 -12.58 -3.26 -15.51
C VAL A 337 -13.06 -3.69 -16.90
N ALA A 338 -13.26 -2.75 -17.81
CA ALA A 338 -13.64 -3.06 -19.19
C ALA A 338 -12.59 -3.90 -19.91
N GLU A 339 -11.29 -3.63 -19.68
CA GLU A 339 -10.22 -4.47 -20.19
C GLU A 339 -10.26 -5.88 -19.60
N ILE A 340 -10.37 -6.01 -18.27
CA ILE A 340 -10.46 -7.31 -17.58
C ILE A 340 -11.61 -8.13 -18.16
N GLU A 341 -12.80 -7.55 -18.28
CA GLU A 341 -13.97 -8.25 -18.84
C GLU A 341 -13.79 -8.63 -20.31
N GLY A 342 -13.13 -7.77 -21.09
CA GLY A 342 -12.71 -8.10 -22.44
C GLY A 342 -11.79 -9.33 -22.48
N ARG A 343 -10.83 -9.41 -21.55
CA ARG A 343 -9.92 -10.57 -21.42
C ARG A 343 -10.64 -11.84 -20.98
N VAL A 344 -11.56 -11.75 -20.02
CA VAL A 344 -12.37 -12.90 -19.57
C VAL A 344 -13.13 -13.50 -20.75
N ARG A 345 -13.79 -12.66 -21.55
CA ARG A 345 -14.52 -13.09 -22.75
C ARG A 345 -13.58 -13.69 -23.81
N ASP A 346 -12.47 -13.04 -24.09
CA ASP A 346 -11.50 -13.53 -25.07
C ASP A 346 -10.88 -14.88 -24.65
N GLU A 347 -10.73 -15.11 -23.34
CA GLU A 347 -10.26 -16.38 -22.79
C GLU A 347 -11.32 -17.47 -22.95
N GLU A 348 -12.60 -17.16 -22.70
CA GLU A 348 -13.71 -18.10 -22.92
C GLU A 348 -13.79 -18.57 -24.38
N ILE A 349 -13.55 -17.66 -25.34
CA ILE A 349 -13.57 -17.96 -26.77
C ILE A 349 -12.33 -18.76 -27.20
N ARG A 350 -11.14 -18.40 -26.72
CA ARG A 350 -9.85 -18.96 -27.21
C ARG A 350 -9.32 -20.12 -26.38
N GLY A 351 -9.79 -20.31 -25.15
CA GLY A 351 -9.33 -21.34 -24.23
C GLY A 351 -7.87 -21.23 -23.79
N SER A 352 -7.27 -20.04 -23.81
CA SER A 352 -5.83 -19.87 -23.52
C SER A 352 -5.49 -18.59 -22.76
N ILE A 353 -4.99 -18.75 -21.53
CA ILE A 353 -4.51 -17.63 -20.70
C ILE A 353 -3.34 -16.90 -21.38
N ARG A 354 -2.34 -17.65 -21.87
CA ARG A 354 -1.11 -17.09 -22.46
C ARG A 354 -1.38 -16.23 -23.70
N ASN A 355 -2.41 -16.56 -24.47
CA ASN A 355 -2.73 -15.87 -25.72
C ASN A 355 -3.73 -14.72 -25.53
N THR A 356 -4.32 -14.60 -24.34
CA THR A 356 -5.36 -13.62 -24.05
C THR A 356 -4.88 -12.55 -23.07
N TRP A 357 -4.11 -12.93 -22.05
CA TRP A 357 -3.66 -12.03 -20.99
C TRP A 357 -2.22 -11.58 -21.23
N PRO A 358 -1.97 -10.30 -21.55
CA PRO A 358 -0.64 -9.85 -21.90
C PRO A 358 0.30 -9.78 -20.67
N PRO A 359 1.60 -10.09 -20.84
CA PRO A 359 2.62 -9.84 -19.82
C PRO A 359 3.02 -8.35 -19.82
N THR A 360 2.24 -7.51 -19.15
CA THR A 360 2.42 -6.04 -19.15
C THR A 360 3.39 -5.52 -18.08
N CYS A 361 4.16 -6.39 -17.45
CA CYS A 361 5.03 -5.99 -16.33
C CYS A 361 6.31 -5.34 -16.84
N ASP A 362 6.54 -4.09 -16.46
CA ASP A 362 7.80 -3.38 -16.71
C ASP A 362 8.71 -3.30 -15.47
N SER A 363 8.22 -3.74 -14.31
CA SER A 363 8.97 -3.75 -13.04
C SER A 363 9.76 -5.05 -12.84
N LEU A 364 11.09 -4.93 -12.79
CA LEU A 364 11.98 -6.05 -12.48
C LEU A 364 11.66 -6.67 -11.11
N GLU A 365 11.38 -5.86 -10.08
CA GLU A 365 11.01 -6.35 -8.74
C GLU A 365 9.74 -7.19 -8.75
N THR A 366 8.73 -6.74 -9.50
CA THR A 366 7.46 -7.46 -9.64
C THR A 366 7.68 -8.80 -10.35
N CYS A 367 8.53 -8.83 -11.38
CA CYS A 367 8.88 -10.08 -12.06
C CYS A 367 9.76 -11.01 -11.22
N ILE A 368 10.69 -10.47 -10.43
CA ILE A 368 11.46 -11.25 -9.44
C ILE A 368 10.48 -11.90 -8.47
N ALA A 369 9.50 -11.15 -7.95
CA ALA A 369 8.48 -11.63 -7.03
C ALA A 369 7.42 -12.55 -7.66
N CYS A 370 7.41 -12.72 -8.97
CA CYS A 370 6.40 -13.49 -9.68
C CYS A 370 6.78 -14.98 -9.77
N ASP A 371 5.86 -15.86 -9.39
CA ASP A 371 6.05 -17.32 -9.44
C ASP A 371 6.05 -17.82 -10.88
N PHE A 372 5.36 -17.11 -11.76
CA PHE A 372 5.18 -17.45 -13.16
C PHE A 372 6.31 -16.93 -14.05
N ARG A 373 7.34 -16.29 -13.46
CA ARG A 373 8.46 -15.66 -14.19
C ARG A 373 9.21 -16.62 -15.11
N HIS A 374 9.34 -17.89 -14.73
CA HIS A 374 10.11 -18.88 -15.48
C HIS A 374 9.49 -19.26 -16.82
N PHE A 375 8.17 -19.11 -16.96
CA PHE A 375 7.45 -19.41 -18.20
C PHE A 375 6.70 -18.20 -18.77
N CYS A 376 6.88 -17.02 -18.17
CA CYS A 376 6.38 -15.76 -18.70
C CYS A 376 7.05 -15.48 -20.06
N PRO A 377 6.28 -15.14 -21.11
CA PRO A 377 6.85 -14.86 -22.43
C PRO A 377 7.62 -13.54 -22.49
N ARG A 378 7.35 -12.60 -21.56
CA ARG A 378 8.03 -11.30 -21.48
C ARG A 378 8.13 -10.82 -20.03
N PRO A 379 9.05 -11.38 -19.22
CA PRO A 379 9.34 -10.81 -17.91
C PRO A 379 10.17 -9.52 -18.04
N ALA A 380 10.04 -8.61 -17.08
CA ALA A 380 10.92 -7.46 -16.96
C ALA A 380 12.34 -7.90 -16.55
N GLY A 381 13.35 -7.43 -17.29
CA GLY A 381 14.76 -7.77 -17.10
C GLY A 381 15.22 -9.05 -17.82
N THR A 382 16.52 -9.31 -17.79
CA THR A 382 17.12 -10.49 -18.41
C THR A 382 16.96 -11.72 -17.51
N ARG A 383 16.99 -12.94 -18.10
CA ARG A 383 16.98 -14.19 -17.32
C ARG A 383 18.13 -14.24 -16.30
N GLN A 384 19.28 -13.67 -16.65
CA GLN A 384 20.42 -13.59 -15.74
C GLN A 384 20.15 -12.66 -14.56
N GLN A 385 19.52 -11.50 -14.78
CA GLN A 385 19.11 -10.60 -13.69
C GLN A 385 18.09 -11.26 -12.75
N LEU A 386 17.12 -11.98 -13.30
CA LEU A 386 16.13 -12.72 -12.50
C LEU A 386 16.80 -13.85 -11.69
N ALA A 387 17.75 -14.58 -12.26
CA ALA A 387 18.49 -15.65 -11.60
C ALA A 387 19.48 -15.11 -10.55
N THR A 388 20.18 -14.01 -10.83
CA THR A 388 21.09 -13.35 -9.89
C THR A 388 20.32 -12.74 -8.73
N ALA A 389 19.14 -12.14 -8.95
CA ALA A 389 18.30 -11.64 -7.86
C ALA A 389 17.69 -12.76 -7.01
N GLU A 390 17.50 -13.95 -7.57
CA GLU A 390 17.12 -15.16 -6.82
C GLU A 390 18.28 -15.64 -5.93
N ALA A 391 19.50 -15.68 -6.47
CA ALA A 391 20.71 -16.04 -5.71
C ALA A 391 21.12 -14.96 -4.68
N ALA A 392 20.95 -13.67 -4.98
CA ALA A 392 21.20 -12.56 -4.06
C ALA A 392 20.06 -12.40 -3.03
N GLY A 393 18.88 -12.98 -3.28
CA GLY A 393 17.79 -13.07 -2.33
C GLY A 393 18.13 -13.87 -1.07
N ASP A 394 19.19 -14.68 -1.12
CA ASP A 394 19.76 -15.38 0.04
C ASP A 394 20.76 -14.53 0.85
N ASP A 395 21.33 -13.45 0.30
CA ASP A 395 22.42 -12.70 0.95
C ASP A 395 22.25 -11.16 1.08
N ASP A 396 21.35 -10.51 0.34
CA ASP A 396 21.26 -9.04 0.30
C ASP A 396 19.90 -8.40 0.72
N ASP A 397 20.07 -7.21 1.32
CA ASP A 397 19.11 -6.29 1.95
C ASP A 397 17.83 -6.01 1.15
N VAL A 398 16.72 -6.67 1.49
CA VAL A 398 15.34 -6.24 1.16
C VAL A 398 14.41 -6.55 2.33
#